data_AF-A0A967BQ84-F1
#
_entry.id   AF-A0A967BQ84-F1
#
_cell.length_a   1.000
_cell.length_b   1.000
_cell.length_c   1.000
_cell.angle_alpha   90.00
_cell.angle_beta   90.00
_cell.angle_gamma   90.00
#
_symmetry.space_group_name_H-M   'P 1'
#
loop_
_entity.id
_entity.type
_entity.pdbx_description
1 polymer ?
#
loop_
_entity_poly.entity_id
_entity_poly.type
_entity_poly.pdbx_seq_one_letter_code
_entity_poly.pdbx_strand_id
1 'polypeptide(L)' 'NAAARLNGMSYSAFIAGMNEKGLELNRKVLADLAVHNPNTFAELVKSIQK' A
#
# COMPACT_ATOMS: atom_id res chain seq x y z
N ASN A 1 -4.36 -8.15 2.00
CA ASN A 1 -3.03 -8.73 2.36
C ASN A 1 -2.20 -9.22 1.18
N ALA A 2 -2.77 -9.89 0.17
CA ALA A 2 -1.99 -10.45 -0.94
C ALA A 2 -1.15 -9.42 -1.71
N ALA A 3 -1.73 -8.29 -2.13
CA ALA A 3 -1.00 -7.27 -2.90
C ALA A 3 0.19 -6.66 -2.16
N ALA A 4 0.05 -6.34 -0.86
CA ALA A 4 1.17 -5.85 -0.06
C ALA A 4 2.29 -6.91 0.03
N ARG A 5 1.93 -8.18 0.27
CA ARG A 5 2.90 -9.29 0.37
C ARG A 5 3.64 -9.54 -0.94
N LEU A 6 2.98 -9.40 -2.08
CA LEU A 6 3.60 -9.48 -3.40
C LEU A 6 4.67 -8.40 -3.61
N ASN A 7 4.56 -7.28 -2.89
CA ASN A 7 5.53 -6.18 -2.91
C ASN A 7 6.54 -6.27 -1.74
N GLY A 8 6.67 -7.43 -1.09
CA GLY A 8 7.66 -7.66 -0.02
C GLY A 8 7.31 -7.01 1.33
N MET A 9 6.05 -6.64 1.53
CA MET A 9 5.60 -5.89 2.72
C MET A 9 4.32 -6.50 3.31
N SER A 10 4.18 -6.49 4.64
CA SER A 10 2.90 -6.84 5.25
C SER A 10 1.93 -5.66 5.11
N TYR A 11 0.63 -5.94 5.00
CA TYR A 11 -0.37 -4.88 4.94
C TYR A 11 -0.33 -3.97 6.18
N SER A 12 -0.04 -4.52 7.36
CA SER A 12 0.12 -3.73 8.58
C SER A 12 1.34 -2.80 8.53
N ALA A 13 2.48 -3.27 8.01
CA ALA A 13 3.67 -2.43 7.82
C ALA A 13 3.42 -1.33 6.78
N PHE A 14 2.67 -1.63 5.72
CA PHE A 14 2.24 -0.63 4.74
C PHE A 14 1.39 0.48 5.38
N ILE A 15 0.38 0.10 6.16
CA ILE A 15 -0.49 1.06 6.86
C ILE A 15 0.28 1.85 7.92
N ALA A 16 1.22 1.23 8.62
CA ALA A 16 2.09 1.92 9.57
C ALA A 16 2.94 3.00 8.87
N GLY A 17 3.64 2.63 7.78
CA GLY A 17 4.43 3.60 7.01
C GLY A 17 3.59 4.68 6.33
N MET A 18 2.34 4.38 5.98
CA MET A 18 1.39 5.39 5.49
C MET A 18 1.07 6.43 6.56
N ASN A 19 0.79 5.99 7.78
CA ASN A 19 0.55 6.89 8.91
C ASN A 19 1.79 7.72 9.25
N GLU A 20 2.98 7.12 9.21
CA GLU A 20 4.25 7.83 9.44
C GLU A 20 4.50 8.93 8.40
N LYS A 21 4.10 8.71 7.14
CA LYS A 21 4.18 9.72 6.07
C LYS A 21 3.00 10.69 6.04
N GLY A 22 2.05 10.58 6.98
CA GLY A 22 0.84 11.42 7.02
C GLY A 22 -0.11 11.17 5.85
N LEU A 23 -0.03 10.02 5.19
CA LEU A 23 -0.88 9.64 4.08
C LEU A 23 -2.11 8.89 4.63
N GLU A 24 -3.22 9.60 4.81
CA GLU A 24 -4.50 8.99 5.17
C GLU A 24 -5.29 8.58 3.92
N LEU A 25 -4.93 7.43 3.30
CA LEU A 25 -5.77 6.85 2.25
C LEU A 25 -6.87 5.97 2.83
N ASN A 26 -8.05 6.07 2.23
CA ASN A 26 -9.17 5.21 2.56
C ASN A 26 -8.85 3.76 2.17
N ARG A 27 -8.90 2.86 3.17
CA ARG A 27 -8.63 1.42 3.01
C ARG A 27 -9.45 0.76 1.90
N LYS A 28 -10.68 1.23 1.64
CA LYS A 28 -11.53 0.73 0.54
C LYS A 28 -10.95 1.09 -0.83
N VAL A 29 -10.55 2.35 -1.00
CA VAL A 29 -9.93 2.84 -2.23
C VAL A 29 -8.59 2.15 -2.46
N LEU A 30 -7.83 1.90 -1.40
CA LEU A 30 -6.57 1.19 -1.50
C LEU A 30 -6.74 -0.26 -1.95
N ALA A 31 -7.74 -0.98 -1.43
CA ALA A 31 -8.04 -2.33 -1.86
C ALA A 31 -8.49 -2.37 -3.33
N ASP A 32 -9.32 -1.41 -3.73
CA ASP A 32 -9.77 -1.25 -5.11
C ASP A 32 -8.61 -0.91 -6.06
N LEU A 33 -7.73 0.00 -5.66
CA LEU A 33 -6.51 0.37 -6.37
C LEU A 33 -5.58 -0.83 -6.54
N ALA A 34 -5.42 -1.66 -5.50
CA ALA A 34 -4.58 -2.85 -5.55
C ALA A 34 -5.10 -3.90 -6.56
N VAL A 35 -6.41 -3.94 -6.81
CA VAL A 35 -7.05 -4.88 -7.74
C VAL A 35 -7.06 -4.33 -9.16
N HIS A 36 -7.49 -3.08 -9.34
CA HIS A 36 -7.65 -2.47 -10.67
C HIS A 36 -6.35 -1.89 -11.23
N ASN A 37 -5.44 -1.42 -10.37
CA ASN A 37 -4.19 -0.76 -10.75
C ASN A 37 -3.00 -1.28 -9.92
N PRO A 38 -2.61 -2.55 -10.12
CA PRO A 38 -1.54 -3.17 -9.33
C PRO A 38 -0.19 -2.45 -9.48
N ASN A 39 0.09 -1.84 -10.64
CA ASN A 39 1.31 -1.07 -10.87
C ASN A 39 1.39 0.17 -9.98
N THR A 40 0.31 0.95 -9.91
CA THR A 40 0.21 2.13 -9.03
C THR A 40 0.31 1.75 -7.56
N PHE A 41 -0.32 0.64 -7.16
CA PHE A 41 -0.19 0.13 -5.81
C PHE A 41 1.27 -0.28 -5.48
N ALA A 42 1.97 -0.92 -6.43
CA ALA A 42 3.37 -1.29 -6.24
C ALA A 42 4.29 -0.06 -6.07
N GLU A 43 4.07 1.00 -6.85
CA GLU A 43 4.80 2.27 -6.68
C GLU A 43 4.53 2.91 -5.32
N LEU A 44 3.28 2.88 -4.86
CA LEU A 44 2.91 3.37 -3.53
C LEU A 44 3.59 2.56 -2.42
N VAL A 45 3.64 1.24 -2.54
CA VAL A 45 4.36 0.39 -1.57
C VAL A 45 5.86 0.72 -1.56
N LYS A 46 6.47 0.92 -2.73
CA LYS A 46 7.89 1.33 -2.84
C LYS A 46 8.14 2.71 -2.25
N SER A 47 7.21 3.65 -2.42
CA SER A 47 7.36 5.00 -1.86
C SER A 47 7.28 5.00 -0.34
N ILE A 48 6.60 4.02 0.28
CA ILE A 48 6.49 3.85 1.73
C ILE A 48 7.73 3.14 2.32
N GLN A 49 8.34 2.20 1.59
CA GLN A 49 9.56 1.47 2.03
C GLN A 49 10.84 2.34 2.08
N LYS A 50 10.85 3.46 1.36
CA LYS A 50 11.99 4.39 1.26
C LYS A 50 11.95 5.45 2.35
#